data_AF-A0A0L0SN56-F1
#
_entry.id   AF-A0A0L0SN56-F1
#
_cell.length_a   1.000
_cell.length_b   1.000
_cell.length_c   1.000
_cell.angle_alpha   90.00
_cell.angle_beta   90.00
_cell.angle_gamma   90.00
#
_symmetry.space_group_name_H-M   'P 1'
#
loop_
_entity.id
_entity.type
_entity.pdbx_description
1 polymer ?
#
loop_
_entity_poly.entity_id
_entity_poly.type
_entity_poly.pdbx_seq_one_letter_code
_entity_poly.pdbx_strand_id
1 'polypeptide(L)'
;MSKLTRFLATAFVFLAAWLATLLGYVPVPEIAMEFVPALPLWIIVSFGAYSLASIGWSLVTFGDCPEAHQELLQEIQQAKADLRRLKVTVD
;
A
#
# COMPACT_ATOMS: atom_id res chain seq x y z
N MET A 1 -18.96 -14.30 1.91
CA MET A 1 -17.83 -14.47 0.97
C MET A 1 -16.62 -13.73 1.50
N SER A 2 -15.46 -14.41 1.66
CA SER A 2 -14.24 -13.75 2.14
C SER A 2 -13.75 -12.70 1.11
N LYS A 3 -13.06 -11.65 1.58
CA LYS A 3 -12.47 -10.61 0.70
C LYS A 3 -11.50 -11.22 -0.33
N LEU A 4 -10.77 -12.25 0.08
CA LEU A 4 -9.85 -13.01 -0.77
C LEU A 4 -10.58 -13.75 -1.90
N THR A 5 -11.70 -14.40 -1.59
CA THR A 5 -12.49 -15.14 -2.59
C THR A 5 -13.02 -14.21 -3.67
N ARG A 6 -13.46 -12.99 -3.30
CA ARG A 6 -13.90 -11.97 -4.27
C ARG A 6 -12.75 -11.54 -5.17
N PHE A 7 -11.58 -11.25 -4.61
CA PHE A 7 -10.40 -10.86 -5.37
C PHE A 7 -9.95 -11.95 -6.35
N LEU A 8 -9.84 -13.19 -5.88
CA LEU A 8 -9.48 -14.33 -6.72
C LEU A 8 -10.49 -14.56 -7.84
N ALA A 9 -11.78 -14.49 -7.54
CA ALA A 9 -12.81 -14.62 -8.56
C ALA A 9 -12.71 -13.53 -9.64
N THR A 10 -12.51 -12.27 -9.25
CA THR A 10 -12.33 -11.17 -10.21
C THR A 10 -11.06 -11.33 -11.05
N ALA A 11 -9.95 -11.74 -10.43
CA ALA A 11 -8.69 -11.98 -11.12
C ALA A 11 -8.81 -13.14 -12.12
N PHE A 12 -9.52 -14.21 -11.74
CA PHE A 12 -9.77 -15.35 -12.62
C PHE A 12 -10.61 -14.96 -13.84
N VAL A 13 -11.70 -14.20 -13.65
CA VAL A 13 -12.52 -13.70 -14.76
C VAL A 13 -11.70 -12.82 -15.71
N PHE A 14 -10.88 -11.92 -15.16
CA PHE A 14 -9.98 -11.08 -15.97
C PHE A 14 -8.99 -11.91 -16.78
N LEU A 15 -8.35 -12.91 -16.16
CA LEU A 15 -7.35 -13.77 -16.81
C LEU A 15 -8.00 -14.65 -17.88
N ALA A 16 -9.21 -15.16 -17.63
CA ALA A 16 -10.00 -15.88 -18.62
C ALA A 16 -10.38 -15.01 -19.83
N ALA A 17 -10.79 -13.76 -19.59
CA ALA A 17 -11.09 -12.81 -20.66
C ALA A 17 -9.85 -12.49 -21.51
N TRP A 18 -8.69 -12.27 -20.86
CA TRP A 18 -7.43 -12.05 -21.55
C TRP A 18 -7.01 -13.25 -22.41
N LEU A 19 -7.08 -14.47 -21.88
CA LEU A 19 -6.82 -15.69 -22.67
C LEU A 19 -7.80 -15.84 -23.84
N ALA A 20 -9.08 -15.51 -23.66
CA ALA A 20 -10.05 -15.56 -24.74
C ALA A 20 -9.71 -14.58 -25.88
N THR A 21 -9.17 -13.40 -25.56
CA THR A 21 -8.68 -12.46 -26.58
C THR A 21 -7.43 -12.98 -27.31
N LEU A 22 -6.51 -13.65 -26.62
CA LEU A 22 -5.32 -14.25 -27.24
C LEU A 22 -5.65 -15.42 -28.16
N LEU A 23 -6.66 -16.21 -27.82
CA LEU A 23 -7.12 -17.36 -28.62
C LEU A 23 -8.01 -16.95 -29.81
N GLY A 24 -8.28 -15.65 -29.99
CA GLY A 24 -9.07 -15.14 -31.11
C GLY A 24 -10.58 -15.37 -31.00
N TYR A 25 -11.10 -15.73 -29.82
CA TYR A 25 -12.55 -15.87 -29.60
C TYR A 25 -13.28 -14.52 -29.61
N VAL A 26 -12.54 -13.42 -29.39
CA VAL A 26 -13.06 -12.05 -29.40
C VAL A 26 -12.44 -11.31 -30.58
N PRO A 27 -13.23 -10.68 -31.47
CA PRO A 27 -12.69 -9.85 -32.53
C PRO A 27 -12.10 -8.57 -31.94
N VAL A 28 -10.78 -8.44 -31.98
CA VAL A 28 -10.04 -7.25 -31.53
C VAL A 28 -9.35 -6.64 -32.75
N PRO A 29 -9.32 -5.30 -32.90
CA PRO A 29 -8.61 -4.65 -34.00
C PRO A 29 -7.11 -5.01 -34.00
N GLU A 30 -6.53 -5.13 -35.19
CA GLU A 30 -5.16 -5.63 -35.42
C GLU A 30 -4.10 -4.81 -34.69
N ILE A 31 -4.28 -3.48 -34.61
CA ILE A 31 -3.43 -2.56 -33.84
C ILE A 31 -3.40 -2.91 -32.35
N ALA A 32 -4.52 -3.35 -31.78
CA ALA A 32 -4.60 -3.69 -30.37
C ALA A 32 -4.05 -5.09 -30.06
N MET A 33 -4.04 -6.00 -31.04
CA MET A 33 -3.50 -7.35 -30.88
C MET A 33 -2.01 -7.36 -30.51
N GLU A 34 -1.25 -6.34 -30.91
CA GLU A 34 0.16 -6.18 -30.53
C GLU A 34 0.32 -5.84 -29.03
N PHE A 35 -0.62 -5.08 -28.46
CA PHE A 35 -0.58 -4.67 -27.05
C PHE A 35 -1.22 -5.68 -26.10
N VAL A 36 -2.17 -6.49 -26.59
CA VAL A 36 -2.92 -7.46 -25.77
C VAL A 36 -2.01 -8.43 -25.00
N PRO A 37 -0.97 -9.05 -25.58
CA PRO A 37 -0.06 -9.91 -24.83
C PRO A 37 0.70 -9.19 -23.70
N ALA A 38 0.97 -7.90 -23.85
CA ALA A 38 1.71 -7.10 -22.87
C ALA A 38 0.83 -6.55 -21.73
N LEU A 39 -0.51 -6.57 -21.87
CA LEU A 39 -1.44 -5.99 -20.89
C LEU A 39 -1.21 -6.42 -19.43
N PRO A 40 -1.04 -7.72 -19.11
CA PRO A 40 -0.82 -8.14 -17.72
C PRO A 40 0.46 -7.55 -17.12
N LEU A 41 1.51 -7.43 -17.93
CA LEU A 41 2.77 -6.85 -17.49
C LEU A 41 2.59 -5.35 -17.21
N TRP A 42 1.91 -4.62 -18.09
CA TRP A 42 1.60 -3.20 -17.89
C TRP A 42 0.81 -2.95 -16.60
N ILE A 43 -0.18 -3.80 -16.29
CA ILE A 43 -0.94 -3.70 -15.03
C ILE A 43 -0.02 -3.85 -13.81
N ILE A 44 0.87 -4.85 -13.82
CA ILE A 44 1.81 -5.09 -12.71
C ILE A 44 2.78 -3.92 -12.56
N VAL A 45 3.34 -3.42 -13.67
CA VAL A 45 4.29 -2.31 -13.67
C VAL A 45 3.63 -1.02 -13.16
N SER A 46 2.44 -0.68 -13.65
CA SER A 46 1.71 0.50 -13.18
C SER A 46 1.33 0.40 -11.71
N PHE A 47 0.88 -0.78 -11.26
CA PHE A 47 0.58 -1.02 -9.85
C PHE A 47 1.83 -0.90 -8.96
N GLY A 48 2.96 -1.44 -9.41
CA GLY A 48 4.25 -1.32 -8.74
C GLY A 48 4.70 0.13 -8.63
N ALA A 49 4.67 0.88 -9.74
CA ALA A 49 5.04 2.29 -9.79
C ALA A 49 4.15 3.14 -8.87
N TYR A 50 2.83 2.92 -8.89
CA TYR A 50 1.90 3.60 -8.00
C TYR A 50 2.19 3.29 -6.52
N SER A 51 2.43 2.02 -6.19
CA SER A 51 2.76 1.60 -4.82
C SER A 51 4.05 2.25 -4.32
N LEU A 52 5.10 2.24 -5.15
CA LEU A 52 6.37 2.91 -4.87
C LEU A 52 6.20 4.41 -4.69
N ALA A 53 5.44 5.06 -5.57
CA ALA A 53 5.15 6.49 -5.48
C ALA A 53 4.38 6.84 -4.20
N SER A 54 3.38 6.05 -3.83
CA SER A 54 2.61 6.23 -2.60
C SER A 54 3.48 6.09 -1.35
N ILE A 55 4.36 5.08 -1.32
CA ILE A 55 5.28 4.87 -0.20
C ILE A 55 6.31 6.00 -0.15
N GLY A 56 6.89 6.38 -1.30
CA GLY A 56 7.84 7.49 -1.41
C GLY A 56 7.23 8.81 -0.95
N TRP A 57 6.00 9.11 -1.36
CA TRP A 57 5.27 10.30 -0.91
C TRP A 57 5.04 10.28 0.60
N SER A 58 4.65 9.13 1.15
CA SER A 58 4.45 8.97 2.59
C SER A 58 5.75 9.20 3.35
N LEU A 59 6.87 8.65 2.88
CA LEU A 59 8.21 8.86 3.46
C LEU A 59 8.65 10.32 3.41
N VAL A 60 8.43 11.01 2.30
CA VAL A 60 8.77 12.45 2.17
C VAL A 60 7.90 13.30 3.09
N THR A 61 6.65 12.88 3.33
CA THR A 61 5.68 13.60 4.17
C THR A 61 5.72 13.16 5.64
N PHE A 62 6.49 12.13 5.99
CA PHE A 62 6.90 11.84 7.37
C PHE A 62 7.89 12.94 7.80
N GLY A 63 7.36 14.15 7.97
CA GLY A 63 8.06 15.22 8.64
C GLY A 63 8.43 14.77 10.04
N ASP A 64 9.59 15.22 10.51
CA ASP A 64 9.95 15.09 11.92
C ASP A 64 8.72 15.48 12.75
N CYS A 65 8.40 14.68 13.76
CA CYS A 65 7.34 14.97 14.73
C CYS A 65 7.96 15.60 15.97
N PRO A 66 8.46 16.85 15.92
CA PRO A 66 9.05 17.51 17.07
C PRO A 66 7.99 17.75 18.16
N GLU A 67 6.73 17.97 17.78
CA GLU A 67 5.62 18.10 18.73
C GLU A 67 5.41 16.82 19.54
N ALA A 68 5.27 15.65 18.88
CA ALA A 68 5.11 14.38 19.60
C ALA A 68 6.34 14.07 20.47
N HIS A 69 7.54 14.44 20.03
CA HIS A 69 8.75 14.31 20.84
C HIS A 69 8.73 15.22 22.08
N GLN A 70 8.29 16.47 21.94
CA GLN A 70 8.17 17.41 23.06
C GLN A 70 7.06 17.00 24.04
N GLU A 71 5.93 16.52 23.53
CA GLU A 71 4.80 16.04 24.32
C GLU A 71 5.21 14.81 25.14
N LEU A 72 5.89 13.84 24.52
CA LEU A 72 6.47 12.67 25.22
C LEU A 72 7.46 13.08 26.32
N LEU A 73 8.31 14.09 26.07
CA LEU A 73 9.25 14.58 27.09
C LEU A 73 8.52 15.23 28.28
N GLN A 74 7.43 15.96 28.04
CA GLN A 74 6.60 16.53 29.11
C GLN A 74 5.95 15.43 29.95
N GLU A 75 5.38 14.40 29.32
CA GLU A 75 4.80 13.25 30.01
C GLU A 75 5.83 12.52 30.89
N ILE A 76 7.06 12.34 30.40
CA ILE A 76 8.16 11.73 31.17
C ILE A 76 8.48 12.58 32.41
N GLN A 77 8.56 13.90 32.29
CA GLN A 77 8.85 14.78 33.43
C GLN A 77 7.72 14.71 34.47
N GLN A 78 6.48 14.67 34.01
CA GLN A 78 5.32 14.59 34.89
C GLN A 78 5.25 13.25 35.63
N ALA A 79 5.49 12.14 34.93
CA ALA A 79 5.60 10.81 35.52
C ALA A 79 6.76 10.72 36.54
N LYS A 80 7.93 11.31 36.23
CA LYS A 80 9.06 11.40 37.16
C LYS A 80 8.69 12.20 38.42
N ALA A 81 7.96 13.29 38.28
CA ALA A 81 7.50 14.10 39.41
C ALA A 81 6.53 13.33 40.32
N ASP A 82 5.59 12.58 39.73
CA ASP A 82 4.63 11.77 40.48
C ASP A 82 5.30 10.58 41.19
N LEU A 83 6.27 9.91 40.55
CA LEU A 83 7.06 8.86 41.20
C LEU A 83 7.89 9.40 42.38
N ARG A 84 8.48 10.60 42.25
CA ARG A 84 9.16 11.28 43.36
C ARG A 84 8.20 11.63 44.51
N ARG A 85 6.97 12.04 44.21
CA ARG A 85 5.91 12.24 45.23
C ARG A 85 5.55 10.94 45.96
N LEU A 86 5.57 9.82 45.24
CA LEU A 86 5.38 8.47 45.80
C LEU A 86 6.62 7.94 46.55
N LYS A 87 7.68 8.75 46.73
CA LYS A 87 8.96 8.38 47.36
C LYS A 87 9.69 7.21 46.68
N VAL A 88 9.41 6.97 45.41
CA VAL A 88 10.16 6.01 44.59
C VAL A 88 11.37 6.74 44.00
N THR A 89 12.57 6.19 44.18
CA THR A 89 13.81 6.73 43.61
C THR A 89 13.82 6.52 42.11
N VAL A 90 13.89 7.60 41.34
CA VAL A 90 13.97 7.58 39.87
C VAL A 90 15.22 8.33 39.45
N ASP A 91 16.26 7.59 39.11
CA ASP A 91 17.46 8.07 38.42
C ASP A 91 17.28 7.93 36.90
#